data_AF-A0A832H236-F1
#
_entry.id   AF-A0A832H236-F1
#
_cell.length_a   1.000
_cell.length_b   1.000
_cell.length_c   1.000
_cell.angle_alpha   90.00
_cell.angle_beta   90.00
_cell.angle_gamma   90.00
#
_symmetry.space_group_name_H-M   'P 1'
#
loop_
_entity.id
_entity.type
_entity.pdbx_description
1 polymer ?
#
loop_
_entity_poly.entity_id
_entity_poly.type
_entity_poly.pdbx_seq_one_letter_code
_entity_poly.pdbx_strand_id
1 'polypeptide(L)'
;LVDSYIHIGGRIGVLVEVNCQTDFVARNEDFKLLVKDIAKQIAAYSNVEYVKVSDIPAEIVEKEKSIEMGKEDLAGKPDNIKEKIVQGRIDKRLKEMCLLDQPYIKDSTITVEELVKQHVAKLGENIQVRRFVRFTLGEGIEKEATDFAAEVAAQMGATAPVAEAPKEEPAKEEPKAEKKEDKKEGKKKGKK
;
A
#
# COMPACT_ATOMS: atom_id res chain seq x y z
N LEU A 1 6.75 -13.19 -26.66
CA LEU A 1 8.02 -13.25 -25.91
C LEU A 1 7.70 -13.30 -24.41
N VAL A 2 8.38 -14.16 -23.67
CA VAL A 2 8.37 -14.11 -22.20
C VAL A 2 9.69 -13.49 -21.77
N ASP A 3 9.64 -12.45 -20.95
CA ASP A 3 10.83 -11.79 -20.40
C ASP A 3 10.73 -11.65 -18.87
N SER A 4 11.87 -11.41 -18.24
CA SER A 4 12.00 -11.29 -16.81
C SER A 4 12.74 -10.01 -16.42
N TYR A 5 12.37 -9.44 -15.28
CA TYR A 5 13.10 -8.32 -14.69
C TYR A 5 13.29 -8.57 -13.19
N ILE A 6 14.54 -8.53 -12.75
CA ILE A 6 14.91 -8.60 -11.34
C ILE A 6 15.39 -7.22 -10.93
N HIS A 7 14.72 -6.61 -9.96
CA HIS A 7 15.11 -5.31 -9.45
C HIS A 7 16.41 -5.41 -8.65
N ILE A 8 17.14 -4.30 -8.56
CA ILE A 8 18.41 -4.21 -7.82
C ILE A 8 18.18 -4.68 -6.37
N GLY A 9 19.07 -5.55 -5.90
CA GLY A 9 18.96 -6.17 -4.58
C GLY A 9 18.05 -7.41 -4.50
N GLY A 10 17.47 -7.86 -5.63
CA GLY A 10 16.77 -9.15 -5.72
C GLY A 10 15.45 -9.23 -4.93
N ARG A 11 14.94 -8.11 -4.44
CA ARG A 11 13.71 -8.06 -3.62
C ARG A 11 12.43 -8.03 -4.42
N ILE A 12 12.50 -7.69 -5.71
CA ILE A 12 11.36 -7.67 -6.62
C ILE A 12 11.76 -8.44 -7.87
N GLY A 13 10.90 -9.37 -8.30
CA GLY A 13 11.05 -10.12 -9.54
C GLY A 13 9.77 -10.07 -10.36
N VAL A 14 9.90 -9.94 -11.67
CA VAL A 14 8.76 -9.91 -12.61
C VAL A 14 9.00 -10.90 -13.73
N LEU A 15 7.94 -11.60 -14.14
CA LEU A 15 7.84 -12.30 -15.42
C LEU A 15 6.66 -11.71 -16.19
N VAL A 16 6.85 -11.46 -17.48
CA VAL A 16 5.80 -10.93 -18.36
C VAL A 16 5.78 -11.66 -19.69
N GLU A 17 4.58 -11.96 -20.18
CA GLU A 17 4.33 -12.51 -21.51
C GLU A 17 3.68 -11.44 -22.38
N VAL A 18 4.34 -11.08 -23.49
CA VAL A 18 3.82 -10.15 -24.49
C VAL A 18 3.79 -10.82 -25.85
N ASN A 19 2.63 -10.84 -26.49
CA ASN A 19 2.40 -11.50 -27.76
C ASN A 19 2.49 -10.50 -28.91
N CYS A 20 2.99 -10.98 -30.05
CA CYS A 20 2.94 -10.37 -31.37
C CYS A 20 2.50 -11.45 -32.37
N GLN A 21 2.33 -11.11 -33.65
CA GLN A 21 1.75 -12.03 -34.63
C GLN A 21 2.81 -12.89 -35.30
N THR A 22 4.01 -12.36 -35.55
CA THR A 22 5.09 -13.08 -36.24
C THR A 22 6.37 -13.19 -35.43
N ASP A 23 7.17 -14.21 -35.75
CA ASP A 23 8.51 -14.38 -35.17
C ASP A 23 9.50 -13.30 -35.64
N PHE A 24 9.26 -12.69 -36.81
CA PHE A 24 10.01 -11.53 -37.28
C PHE A 24 9.90 -10.35 -36.31
N VAL A 25 8.68 -9.98 -35.87
CA VAL A 25 8.49 -8.93 -34.86
C VAL A 25 9.01 -9.37 -33.50
N ALA A 26 8.83 -10.64 -33.11
CA ALA A 26 9.36 -11.14 -31.83
C ALA A 26 10.89 -11.00 -31.70
N ARG A 27 11.62 -11.00 -32.83
CA ARG A 27 13.08 -10.83 -32.88
C ARG A 27 13.52 -9.38 -33.03
N ASN A 28 12.60 -8.46 -33.32
CA ASN A 28 12.88 -7.03 -33.47
C ASN A 28 13.34 -6.40 -32.13
N GLU A 29 14.38 -5.55 -32.17
CA GLU A 29 14.92 -4.91 -30.97
C GLU A 29 13.94 -3.94 -30.30
N ASP A 30 13.13 -3.21 -31.07
CA ASP A 30 12.09 -2.32 -30.51
C ASP A 30 11.05 -3.11 -29.72
N PHE A 31 10.64 -4.28 -30.25
CA PHE A 31 9.71 -5.16 -29.54
C PHE A 31 10.34 -5.69 -28.24
N LYS A 32 11.59 -6.18 -28.29
CA LYS A 32 12.29 -6.63 -27.08
C LYS A 32 12.44 -5.51 -26.04
N LEU A 33 12.72 -4.28 -26.47
CA LEU A 33 12.80 -3.12 -25.59
C LEU A 33 11.46 -2.81 -24.94
N LEU A 34 10.36 -2.85 -25.70
CA LEU A 34 9.00 -2.71 -25.16
C LEU A 34 8.72 -3.75 -24.06
N VAL A 35 9.01 -5.02 -24.30
CA VAL A 35 8.75 -6.09 -23.31
C VAL A 35 9.58 -5.86 -22.03
N LYS A 36 10.85 -5.47 -22.16
CA LYS A 36 11.70 -5.12 -21.01
C LYS A 36 11.18 -3.92 -20.23
N ASP A 37 10.69 -2.91 -20.93
CA ASP A 37 10.16 -1.69 -20.32
C ASP A 37 8.85 -1.96 -19.59
N ILE A 38 7.99 -2.83 -20.14
CA ILE A 38 6.79 -3.31 -19.45
C ILE A 38 7.16 -4.10 -18.19
N ALA A 39 8.18 -4.96 -18.24
CA ALA A 39 8.63 -5.70 -17.05
C ALA A 39 9.11 -4.76 -15.93
N LYS A 40 9.82 -3.68 -16.28
CA LYS A 40 10.25 -2.63 -15.34
C LYS A 40 9.08 -1.81 -14.80
N GLN A 41 8.11 -1.48 -15.65
CA GLN A 41 6.87 -0.81 -15.25
C GLN A 41 6.16 -1.62 -14.16
N ILE A 42 5.95 -2.92 -14.38
CA ILE A 42 5.31 -3.81 -13.41
C ILE A 42 6.09 -3.84 -12.09
N ALA A 43 7.42 -3.85 -12.13
CA ALA A 43 8.23 -3.84 -10.92
C ALA A 43 8.09 -2.54 -10.12
N ALA A 44 7.88 -1.40 -10.79
CA ALA A 44 7.81 -0.07 -10.19
C ALA A 44 6.50 0.21 -9.45
N TYR A 45 5.40 -0.43 -9.84
CA TYR A 45 4.08 -0.25 -9.19
C TYR A 45 3.72 -1.46 -8.34
N SER A 46 3.58 -1.26 -7.03
CA SER A 46 3.31 -2.34 -6.07
C SER A 46 1.87 -2.84 -6.07
N ASN A 47 0.94 -2.04 -6.57
CA ASN A 47 -0.50 -2.31 -6.58
C ASN A 47 -0.99 -2.92 -7.90
N VAL A 48 -0.09 -3.23 -8.85
CA VAL A 48 -0.47 -3.79 -10.15
C VAL A 48 -0.73 -5.29 -10.03
N GLU A 49 -1.95 -5.70 -10.36
CA GLU A 49 -2.40 -7.09 -10.22
C GLU A 49 -2.99 -7.63 -11.52
N TYR A 50 -3.55 -6.76 -12.36
CA TYR A 50 -4.24 -7.13 -13.60
C TYR A 50 -3.65 -6.39 -14.80
N VAL A 51 -3.84 -6.92 -16.01
CA VAL A 51 -3.40 -6.23 -17.22
C VAL A 51 -4.34 -5.06 -17.52
N LYS A 52 -5.66 -5.29 -17.44
CA LYS A 52 -6.72 -4.30 -17.72
C LYS A 52 -7.95 -4.55 -16.86
N VAL A 53 -8.85 -3.56 -16.77
CA VAL A 53 -10.04 -3.59 -15.91
C VAL A 53 -10.96 -4.80 -16.20
N SER A 54 -11.05 -5.22 -17.46
CA SER A 54 -11.87 -6.38 -17.85
C SER A 54 -11.32 -7.73 -17.38
N ASP A 55 -10.07 -7.79 -16.91
CA ASP A 55 -9.47 -9.00 -16.35
C ASP A 55 -9.75 -9.12 -14.83
N ILE A 56 -10.35 -8.11 -14.20
CA ILE A 56 -10.65 -8.10 -12.77
C ILE A 56 -11.90 -8.96 -12.50
N PRO A 57 -11.84 -9.97 -11.60
CA PRO A 57 -13.00 -10.75 -11.22
C PRO A 57 -14.12 -9.90 -10.61
N ALA A 58 -15.37 -10.22 -10.93
CA ALA A 58 -16.55 -9.51 -10.42
C ALA A 58 -16.59 -9.46 -8.88
N GLU A 59 -16.15 -10.52 -8.23
CA GLU A 59 -16.06 -10.61 -6.76
C GLU A 59 -15.15 -9.52 -6.16
N ILE A 60 -14.04 -9.20 -6.82
CA ILE A 60 -13.13 -8.13 -6.38
C ILE A 60 -13.78 -6.77 -6.58
N VAL A 61 -14.44 -6.56 -7.73
CA VAL A 61 -15.17 -5.32 -8.03
C VAL A 61 -16.27 -5.06 -7.00
N GLU A 62 -17.06 -6.09 -6.68
CA GLU A 62 -18.14 -6.02 -5.67
C GLU A 62 -17.59 -5.78 -4.26
N LYS A 63 -16.48 -6.42 -3.91
CA LYS A 63 -15.79 -6.21 -2.64
C LYS A 63 -15.33 -4.76 -2.50
N GLU A 64 -14.58 -4.22 -3.47
CA GLU A 64 -14.14 -2.83 -3.45
C GLU A 64 -15.33 -1.86 -3.42
N LYS A 65 -16.41 -2.17 -4.15
CA LYS A 65 -17.65 -1.40 -4.11
C LYS A 65 -18.28 -1.37 -2.72
N SER A 66 -18.38 -2.52 -2.06
CA SER A 66 -18.94 -2.61 -0.71
C SER A 66 -18.13 -1.81 0.31
N ILE A 67 -16.79 -1.84 0.19
CA ILE A 67 -15.87 -1.07 1.03
C ILE A 67 -16.10 0.43 0.83
N GLU A 68 -16.18 0.89 -0.42
CA GLU A 68 -16.42 2.31 -0.72
C GLU A 68 -17.80 2.79 -0.27
N MET A 69 -18.85 1.98 -0.42
CA MET A 69 -20.20 2.31 0.06
C MET A 69 -20.28 2.41 1.60
N GLY A 70 -19.46 1.63 2.31
CA GLY A 70 -19.44 1.59 3.77
C GLY A 70 -18.71 2.77 4.43
N LYS A 71 -18.11 3.69 3.68
CA LYS A 71 -17.33 4.79 4.25
C LYS A 71 -18.24 5.85 4.91
N GLU A 72 -17.85 6.26 6.11
CA GLU A 72 -18.58 7.26 6.92
C GLU A 72 -18.73 8.61 6.21
N ASP A 73 -17.81 8.96 5.31
CA ASP A 73 -17.83 10.21 4.56
C ASP A 73 -18.99 10.30 3.54
N LEU A 74 -19.73 9.21 3.35
CA LEU A 74 -20.96 9.14 2.57
C LEU A 74 -22.22 9.37 3.42
N ALA A 75 -22.09 9.41 4.75
CA ALA A 75 -23.21 9.68 5.65
C ALA A 75 -23.83 11.06 5.35
N GLY A 76 -25.15 11.12 5.35
CA GLY A 76 -25.90 12.36 5.09
C GLY A 76 -25.99 12.79 3.61
N LYS A 77 -25.34 12.08 2.68
CA LYS A 77 -25.51 12.34 1.24
C LYS A 77 -26.76 11.62 0.69
N PRO A 78 -27.47 12.18 -0.30
CA PRO A 78 -28.53 11.46 -1.03
C PRO A 78 -27.96 10.25 -1.79
N ASP A 79 -28.75 9.19 -1.95
CA ASP A 79 -28.26 7.91 -2.49
C ASP A 79 -27.72 8.02 -3.93
N ASN A 80 -28.37 8.82 -4.78
CA ASN A 80 -27.89 9.11 -6.13
C ASN A 80 -26.52 9.83 -6.16
N ILE A 81 -26.18 10.59 -5.12
CA ILE A 81 -24.88 11.24 -4.97
C ILE A 81 -23.85 10.23 -4.45
N LYS A 82 -24.23 9.37 -3.49
CA LYS A 82 -23.36 8.30 -2.99
C LYS A 82 -22.94 7.37 -4.12
N GLU A 83 -23.88 6.91 -4.94
CA GLU A 83 -23.60 6.01 -6.06
C GLU A 83 -22.60 6.62 -7.04
N LYS A 84 -22.76 7.90 -7.41
CA LYS A 84 -21.82 8.58 -8.31
C LYS A 84 -20.42 8.73 -7.70
N ILE A 85 -20.34 9.05 -6.40
CA ILE A 85 -19.07 9.16 -5.69
C ILE A 85 -18.37 7.80 -5.64
N VAL A 86 -19.11 6.77 -5.23
CA VAL A 86 -18.62 5.40 -5.13
C VAL A 86 -18.15 4.89 -6.49
N GLN A 87 -18.92 5.13 -7.56
CA GLN A 87 -18.53 4.74 -8.91
C GLN A 87 -17.19 5.36 -9.31
N GLY A 88 -17.00 6.66 -9.13
CA GLY A 88 -15.74 7.31 -9.46
C GLY A 88 -14.54 6.81 -8.63
N ARG A 89 -14.78 6.42 -7.37
CA ARG A 89 -13.74 5.83 -6.51
C ARG A 89 -13.37 4.42 -6.94
N ILE A 90 -14.37 3.59 -7.26
CA ILE A 90 -14.16 2.24 -7.81
C ILE A 90 -13.41 2.33 -9.13
N ASP A 91 -13.87 3.17 -10.07
CA ASP A 91 -13.22 3.33 -11.37
C ASP A 91 -11.74 3.69 -11.21
N LYS A 92 -11.43 4.62 -10.29
CA LYS A 92 -10.04 4.96 -9.96
C LYS A 92 -9.28 3.77 -9.38
N ARG A 93 -9.87 3.07 -8.41
CA ARG A 93 -9.26 1.93 -7.71
C ARG A 93 -8.95 0.78 -8.67
N LEU A 94 -9.89 0.43 -9.55
CA LEU A 94 -9.70 -0.62 -10.56
C LEU A 94 -8.58 -0.26 -11.53
N LYS A 95 -8.52 1.00 -11.98
CA LYS A 95 -7.42 1.49 -12.84
C LYS A 95 -6.06 1.45 -12.16
N GLU A 96 -5.99 1.78 -10.87
CA GLU A 96 -4.74 1.68 -10.10
C GLU A 96 -4.20 0.24 -10.03
N MET A 97 -5.09 -0.77 -10.09
CA MET A 97 -4.72 -2.18 -10.11
C MET A 97 -4.31 -2.70 -11.50
N CYS A 98 -4.53 -1.91 -12.56
CA CYS A 98 -4.36 -2.32 -13.95
C CYS A 98 -3.10 -1.73 -14.58
N LEU A 99 -2.31 -2.58 -15.22
CA LEU A 99 -1.09 -2.18 -15.91
C LEU A 99 -1.35 -1.16 -17.03
N LEU A 100 -2.34 -1.40 -17.90
CA LEU A 100 -2.57 -0.59 -19.09
C LEU A 100 -3.02 0.84 -18.77
N ASP A 101 -3.70 1.05 -17.65
CA ASP A 101 -4.19 2.35 -17.20
C ASP A 101 -3.11 3.19 -16.49
N GLN A 102 -1.96 2.61 -16.17
CA GLN A 102 -0.89 3.32 -15.46
C GLN A 102 -0.19 4.34 -16.37
N PRO A 103 0.27 5.47 -15.80
CA PRO A 103 1.22 6.33 -16.48
C PRO A 103 2.54 5.58 -16.69
N TYR A 104 3.16 5.79 -17.85
CA TYR A 104 4.42 5.11 -18.16
C TYR A 104 5.58 5.73 -17.38
N ILE A 105 6.39 4.91 -16.69
CA ILE A 105 7.47 5.38 -15.80
C ILE A 105 8.50 6.29 -16.47
N LYS A 106 8.75 6.14 -17.77
CA LYS A 106 9.73 6.98 -18.49
C LYS A 106 9.10 8.23 -19.10
N ASP A 107 7.78 8.24 -19.25
CA ASP A 107 7.01 9.35 -19.80
C ASP A 107 5.59 9.32 -19.21
N SER A 108 5.39 10.09 -18.15
CA SER A 108 4.11 10.14 -17.44
C SER A 108 2.99 10.85 -18.22
N THR A 109 3.28 11.39 -19.42
CA THR A 109 2.26 12.01 -20.28
C THR A 109 1.43 10.98 -21.02
N ILE A 110 1.91 9.74 -21.15
CA ILE A 110 1.22 8.64 -21.79
C ILE A 110 0.97 7.49 -20.81
N THR A 111 -0.03 6.67 -21.12
CA THR A 111 -0.27 5.42 -20.39
C THR A 111 0.52 4.27 -21.00
N VAL A 112 0.60 3.14 -20.29
CA VAL A 112 1.17 1.91 -20.84
C VAL A 112 0.36 1.40 -22.04
N GLU A 113 -0.97 1.57 -22.03
CA GLU A 113 -1.80 1.25 -23.20
C GLU A 113 -1.37 2.06 -24.45
N GLU A 114 -1.15 3.36 -24.27
CA GLU A 114 -0.73 4.24 -25.37
C GLU A 114 0.68 3.88 -25.86
N LEU A 115 1.60 3.56 -24.95
CA LEU A 115 2.91 3.03 -25.31
C LEU A 115 2.81 1.79 -26.20
N VAL A 116 1.92 0.84 -25.84
CA VAL A 116 1.69 -0.37 -26.64
C VAL A 116 1.10 -0.01 -28.01
N LYS A 117 0.10 0.88 -28.07
CA LYS A 117 -0.50 1.35 -29.34
C LYS A 117 0.51 2.02 -30.27
N GLN A 118 1.41 2.83 -29.73
CA GLN A 118 2.50 3.45 -30.49
C GLN A 118 3.41 2.38 -31.12
N HIS A 119 3.72 1.30 -30.39
CA HIS A 119 4.51 0.19 -30.92
C HIS A 119 3.75 -0.65 -31.93
N VAL A 120 2.44 -0.85 -31.75
CA VAL A 120 1.56 -1.48 -32.76
C VAL A 120 1.60 -0.69 -34.07
N ALA A 121 1.45 0.63 -34.00
CA ALA A 121 1.52 1.50 -35.19
C ALA A 121 2.91 1.48 -35.85
N LYS A 122 3.97 1.47 -35.04
CA LYS A 122 5.37 1.45 -35.52
C LYS A 122 5.75 0.12 -36.17
N LEU A 123 5.32 -1.00 -35.59
CA LEU A 123 5.72 -2.35 -36.02
C LEU A 123 4.74 -2.97 -37.02
N GLY A 124 3.52 -2.42 -37.15
CA GLY A 124 2.51 -2.90 -38.09
C GLY A 124 1.85 -4.22 -37.69
N GLU A 125 1.96 -4.62 -36.42
CA GLU A 125 1.37 -5.86 -35.89
C GLU A 125 0.64 -5.60 -34.58
N ASN A 126 -0.40 -6.41 -34.32
CA ASN A 126 -1.07 -6.40 -33.03
C ASN A 126 -0.12 -6.90 -31.92
N ILE A 127 -0.02 -6.12 -30.84
CA ILE A 127 0.79 -6.42 -29.66
C ILE A 127 -0.12 -6.45 -28.44
N GLN A 128 -0.01 -7.52 -27.65
CA GLN A 128 -0.84 -7.69 -26.46
C GLN A 128 0.00 -8.15 -25.27
N VAL A 129 -0.09 -7.44 -24.15
CA VAL A 129 0.36 -7.96 -22.86
C VAL A 129 -0.61 -9.05 -22.43
N ARG A 130 -0.15 -10.30 -22.35
CA ARG A 130 -1.02 -11.46 -22.09
C ARG A 130 -1.24 -11.67 -20.60
N ARG A 131 -0.14 -11.65 -19.83
CA ARG A 131 -0.13 -11.87 -18.38
C ARG A 131 1.22 -11.45 -17.82
N PHE A 132 1.26 -11.22 -16.52
CA PHE A 132 2.49 -11.08 -15.76
C PHE A 132 2.34 -11.72 -14.39
N VAL A 133 3.46 -11.93 -13.72
CA VAL A 133 3.53 -12.18 -12.29
C VAL A 133 4.62 -11.31 -11.70
N ARG A 134 4.34 -10.77 -10.53
CA ARG A 134 5.23 -9.92 -9.75
C ARG A 134 5.42 -10.58 -8.38
N PHE A 135 6.66 -10.69 -7.96
CA PHE A 135 7.05 -11.21 -6.65
C PHE A 135 7.69 -10.08 -5.85
N THR A 136 7.31 -9.95 -4.58
CA THR A 136 8.00 -9.09 -3.61
C THR A 136 8.54 -9.94 -2.46
N LEU A 137 9.81 -9.79 -2.12
CA LEU A 137 10.42 -10.47 -0.98
C LEU A 137 9.73 -10.04 0.33
N GLY A 138 9.20 -11.02 1.05
CA GLY A 138 8.50 -10.82 2.32
C GLY A 138 7.02 -10.47 2.20
N GLU A 139 6.46 -10.53 0.98
CA GLU A 139 5.02 -10.39 0.78
C GLU A 139 4.25 -11.49 1.51
N GLY A 140 3.22 -11.11 2.26
CA GLY A 140 2.41 -12.05 3.05
C GLY A 140 3.08 -12.60 4.33
N ILE A 141 4.26 -12.11 4.72
CA ILE A 141 4.91 -12.50 5.98
C ILE A 141 4.55 -11.48 7.06
N GLU A 142 3.79 -11.90 8.07
CA GLU A 142 3.64 -11.14 9.31
C GLU A 142 4.98 -11.15 10.05
N LYS A 143 5.57 -9.97 10.26
CA LYS A 143 6.76 -9.87 11.09
C LYS A 143 6.33 -10.03 12.54
N GLU A 144 6.83 -11.06 13.22
CA GLU A 144 6.74 -11.13 14.67
C GLU A 144 7.46 -9.90 15.24
N ALA A 145 6.71 -9.03 15.92
CA ALA A 145 7.26 -7.90 16.64
C ALA A 145 7.87 -8.44 17.94
N THR A 146 9.17 -8.75 17.92
CA THR A 146 9.91 -9.04 19.15
C THR A 146 10.08 -7.73 19.92
N ASP A 147 9.41 -7.62 21.06
CA ASP A 147 9.66 -6.56 22.03
C ASP A 147 11.01 -6.82 22.70
N PHE A 148 12.05 -6.25 22.09
CA PHE A 148 13.44 -6.36 22.55
C PHE A 148 13.60 -5.89 24.00
N ALA A 149 12.75 -4.97 24.47
CA ALA A 149 12.79 -4.50 25.85
C ALA A 149 12.22 -5.55 26.80
N ALA A 150 11.16 -6.25 26.42
CA ALA A 150 10.61 -7.38 27.19
C ALA A 150 11.58 -8.57 27.24
N GLU A 151 12.28 -8.85 26.14
CA GLU A 151 13.28 -9.92 26.05
C GLU A 151 14.50 -9.63 26.95
N VAL A 152 15.00 -8.38 26.93
CA VAL A 152 16.09 -7.93 27.82
C VAL A 152 15.66 -7.96 29.29
N ALA A 153 14.43 -7.54 29.61
CA ALA A 153 13.91 -7.56 30.97
C ALA A 153 13.78 -8.99 31.52
N ALA A 154 13.33 -9.94 30.70
CA ALA A 154 13.21 -11.35 31.08
C ALA A 154 14.58 -12.00 31.38
N GLN A 155 15.62 -11.60 30.66
CA GLN A 155 16.97 -12.16 30.81
C GLN A 155 17.73 -11.56 32.01
N MET A 156 17.39 -10.33 32.42
CA MET A 156 17.95 -9.68 33.61
C MET A 156 17.23 -10.04 34.91
N GLY A 157 16.03 -10.63 34.85
CA GLY A 157 15.24 -11.02 36.03
C GLY A 157 15.67 -12.31 36.75
N ALA A 158 16.66 -13.04 36.24
CA ALA A 158 17.04 -14.37 36.75
C ALA A 158 18.22 -14.40 37.74
N THR A 159 18.66 -13.25 38.27
CA THR A 159 19.68 -13.23 39.33
C THR A 159 19.26 -12.29 40.46
N ALA A 160 18.60 -12.83 41.48
CA ALA A 160 18.48 -12.19 42.78
C ALA A 160 19.38 -12.92 43.79
N PRO A 161 20.18 -12.21 44.60
CA PRO A 161 20.49 -12.65 45.95
C PRO A 161 19.42 -12.11 46.92
N VAL A 162 18.94 -13.01 47.77
CA VAL A 162 17.98 -12.79 48.86
C VAL A 162 18.65 -12.01 50.00
N ALA A 163 18.00 -10.97 50.53
CA ALA A 163 18.28 -10.47 51.88
C ALA A 163 17.05 -9.81 52.53
N GLU A 164 16.54 -10.54 53.53
CA GLU A 164 15.63 -10.27 54.66
C GLU A 164 15.08 -8.85 54.96
N ALA A 165 13.78 -8.85 55.28
CA ALA A 165 13.05 -7.77 55.94
C ALA A 165 13.04 -7.91 57.48
N PRO A 166 12.90 -6.81 58.25
CA PRO A 166 12.40 -6.87 59.63
C PRO A 166 11.00 -6.23 59.82
N LYS A 167 10.38 -6.63 60.94
CA LYS A 167 8.95 -6.70 61.31
C LYS A 167 8.26 -5.41 61.81
N GLU A 168 6.92 -5.51 61.91
CA GLU A 168 5.80 -4.61 62.30
C GLU A 168 5.92 -3.65 63.52
N GLU A 169 5.39 -2.42 63.33
CA GLU A 169 4.39 -1.59 64.09
C GLU A 169 4.42 -1.40 65.64
N PRO A 170 3.94 -0.25 66.23
CA PRO A 170 2.58 0.28 66.02
C PRO A 170 2.35 1.81 66.05
N ALA A 171 1.09 2.14 65.72
CA ALA A 171 0.44 3.44 65.47
C ALA A 171 0.43 4.52 66.58
N LYS A 172 0.20 5.77 66.14
CA LYS A 172 -0.48 6.94 66.77
C LYS A 172 -0.23 8.17 65.86
N GLU A 173 -1.08 9.15 65.58
CA GLU A 173 -2.42 9.60 65.99
C GLU A 173 -2.77 10.74 64.99
N GLU A 174 -4.02 10.87 64.53
CA GLU A 174 -4.45 12.03 63.72
C GLU A 174 -4.46 13.31 64.58
N PRO A 175 -4.37 14.51 63.97
CA PRO A 175 -5.63 15.24 63.82
C PRO A 175 -5.80 15.97 62.46
N LYS A 176 -7.08 16.08 62.10
CA LYS A 176 -7.69 16.89 61.03
C LYS A 176 -7.43 18.40 61.15
N ALA A 177 -7.35 19.08 60.02
CA ALA A 177 -7.88 20.43 59.69
C ALA A 177 -7.19 20.92 58.39
N GLU A 178 -7.72 21.71 57.47
CA GLU A 178 -9.04 22.23 57.11
C GLU A 178 -8.84 22.88 55.71
N LYS A 179 -9.89 22.94 54.89
CA LYS A 179 -9.89 23.68 53.62
C LYS A 179 -9.77 25.19 53.86
N LYS A 180 -9.02 25.89 53.00
CA LYS A 180 -9.38 27.25 52.57
C LYS A 180 -9.14 27.45 51.08
N GLU A 181 -10.25 27.64 50.37
CA GLU A 181 -10.32 28.41 49.14
C GLU A 181 -9.89 29.86 49.43
N ASP A 182 -9.21 30.51 48.47
CA ASP A 182 -9.41 31.94 48.30
C ASP A 182 -9.28 32.37 46.84
N LYS A 183 -10.31 33.08 46.39
CA LYS A 183 -10.44 33.78 45.11
C LYS A 183 -9.64 35.08 45.15
N LYS A 184 -9.07 35.50 44.01
CA LYS A 184 -9.13 36.91 43.51
C LYS A 184 -8.52 37.00 42.11
N GLU A 185 -9.32 37.25 41.09
CA GLU A 185 -9.50 38.57 40.42
C GLU A 185 -8.25 39.15 39.75
N GLY A 186 -8.24 39.05 38.41
CA GLY A 186 -8.29 40.20 37.51
C GLY A 186 -7.10 41.16 37.40
N LYS A 187 -6.44 41.17 36.21
CA LYS A 187 -6.27 42.40 35.40
C LYS A 187 -5.59 42.15 34.04
N LYS A 188 -6.37 42.39 32.98
CA LYS A 188 -6.11 43.32 31.86
C LYS A 188 -4.64 43.68 31.52
N LYS A 189 -4.25 43.41 30.25
CA LYS A 189 -3.51 44.22 29.25
C LYS A 189 -2.87 43.23 28.26
N GLY A 190 -3.00 43.26 26.94
CA GLY A 190 -3.24 44.37 26.01
C GLY A 190 -1.95 44.64 25.23
N LYS A 191 -2.02 44.56 23.89
CA LYS A 191 -0.97 44.82 22.86
C LYS A 191 0.03 43.65 22.68
N LYS A 192 0.44 43.27 21.48
CA LYS A 192 0.40 43.91 20.16
C LYS A 192 0.52 42.81 19.10
#